data_AF-A0A815XU23-F1
#
_entry.id   AF-A0A815XU23-F1
#
_cell.length_a   1.000
_cell.length_b   1.000
_cell.length_c   1.000
_cell.angle_alpha   90.00
_cell.angle_beta   90.00
_cell.angle_gamma   90.00
#
_symmetry.space_group_name_H-M   'P 1'
#
loop_
_entity.id
_entity.type
_entity.pdbx_description
1 polymer ?
#
loop_
_entity_poly.entity_id
_entity_poly.type
_entity_poly.pdbx_seq_one_letter_code
_entity_poly.pdbx_strand_id
1 'polypeptide(L)'
;EARFKASAIVGNDGTRVLDERRTSSSGFIERHETPIVKCIEQRFAEFQGNVDVEHLERLQVVKYLESQEACNILFYLNNKNLIN
;
A
#
# COMPACT_ATOMS: atom_id res chain seq x y z
N GLU A 1 -8.71 7.68 16.58
CA GLU A 1 -7.35 7.92 16.02
C GLU A 1 -7.44 8.56 14.65
N ALA A 2 -6.43 9.32 14.23
CA ALA A 2 -6.35 9.83 12.87
C ALA A 2 -6.16 8.66 11.87
N ARG A 3 -7.03 8.56 10.85
CA ARG A 3 -6.98 7.51 9.81
C ARG A 3 -5.72 7.58 8.93
N PHE A 4 -5.06 8.75 8.87
CA PHE A 4 -3.82 8.96 8.12
C PHE A 4 -2.64 9.17 9.07
N LYS A 5 -1.55 8.45 8.83
CA LYS A 5 -0.26 8.58 9.52
C LYS A 5 0.85 8.78 8.49
N ALA A 6 2.01 9.28 8.90
CA ALA A 6 3.16 9.43 7.99
C ALA A 6 3.43 8.08 7.29
N SER A 7 3.49 8.13 5.96
CA SER A 7 3.80 6.96 5.14
C SER A 7 5.20 6.44 5.48
N ALA A 8 5.39 5.14 5.32
CA ALA A 8 6.68 4.51 5.53
C ALA A 8 7.03 3.63 4.34
N ILE A 9 8.31 3.31 4.23
CA ILE A 9 8.83 2.28 3.36
C ILE A 9 9.21 1.05 4.19
N VAL A 10 9.54 -0.04 3.50
CA VAL A 10 10.14 -1.21 4.14
C VAL A 10 11.65 -1.15 3.93
N GLY A 11 12.40 -1.18 5.03
CA GLY A 11 13.85 -1.23 5.03
C GLY A 11 14.38 -2.59 4.55
N ASN A 12 15.69 -2.69 4.36
CA ASN A 12 16.34 -3.93 3.90
C ASN A 12 16.20 -5.10 4.88
N ASP A 13 15.91 -4.81 6.15
CA ASP A 13 15.66 -5.76 7.23
C ASP A 13 14.18 -6.13 7.39
N GLY A 14 13.32 -5.64 6.49
CA GLY A 14 11.87 -5.85 6.55
C GLY A 14 11.16 -4.92 7.53
N THR A 15 11.85 -3.98 8.18
CA THR A 15 11.23 -3.07 9.16
C THR A 15 10.56 -1.87 8.49
N ARG A 16 9.57 -1.29 9.18
CA ARG A 16 8.88 -0.08 8.71
C ARG A 16 9.72 1.16 9.05
N VAL A 17 10.17 1.88 8.03
CA VAL A 17 11.07 3.04 8.18
C VAL A 17 10.44 4.29 7.57
N LEU A 18 10.49 5.42 8.30
CA LEU A 18 10.19 6.73 7.73
C LEU A 18 11.37 7.16 6.86
N ASP A 19 11.09 7.57 5.63
CA ASP A 19 12.13 7.86 4.64
C ASP A 19 11.79 9.14 3.89
N GLU A 20 12.78 10.00 3.68
CA GLU A 20 12.62 11.30 3.03
C GLU A 20 12.18 11.19 1.57
N ARG A 21 12.38 10.02 0.94
CA ARG A 21 11.86 9.74 -0.40
C ARG A 21 10.35 9.52 -0.41
N ARG A 22 9.69 9.29 0.74
CA ARG A 22 8.23 9.13 0.87
C ARG A 22 7.68 10.07 1.93
N THR A 23 7.36 11.31 1.54
CA THR A 23 6.95 12.35 2.49
C THR A 23 5.43 12.46 2.68
N SER A 24 4.64 11.58 2.05
CA SER A 24 3.17 11.55 2.19
C SER A 24 2.66 11.07 3.55
N SER A 25 1.36 11.25 3.76
CA SER A 25 0.60 10.51 4.77
C SER A 25 -0.28 9.45 4.12
N SER A 26 -0.49 8.31 4.78
CA SER A 26 -1.34 7.23 4.29
C SER A 26 -2.19 6.59 5.37
N GLY A 27 -3.28 5.97 4.93
CA GLY A 27 -4.18 5.16 5.74
C GLY A 27 -4.63 3.94 4.94
N PHE A 28 -5.05 2.89 5.65
CA PHE A 28 -5.63 1.70 5.02
C PHE A 28 -7.15 1.72 5.21
N ILE A 29 -7.86 1.27 4.19
CA ILE A 29 -9.28 0.96 4.26
C ILE A 29 -9.40 -0.55 4.51
N GLU A 30 -10.29 -0.95 5.41
CA GLU A 30 -10.50 -2.38 5.66
C GLU A 30 -11.19 -3.06 4.46
N ARG A 31 -10.92 -4.36 4.27
CA ARG A 31 -11.54 -5.11 3.18
C ARG A 31 -13.05 -5.03 3.27
N HIS A 32 -13.70 -4.80 2.14
CA HIS A 32 -15.15 -4.71 2.07
C HIS A 32 -15.77 -3.68 3.04
N GLU A 33 -15.02 -2.68 3.54
CA GLU A 33 -15.50 -1.72 4.55
C GLU A 33 -16.79 -1.00 4.11
N THR A 34 -16.94 -0.78 2.81
CA THR A 34 -18.17 -0.24 2.20
C THR A 34 -18.53 -0.99 0.91
N PRO A 35 -19.79 -0.90 0.44
CA PRO A 35 -20.17 -1.44 -0.86
C PRO A 35 -19.34 -0.89 -2.03
N ILE A 36 -18.88 0.36 -1.94
CA ILE A 36 -18.02 0.99 -2.95
C ILE A 36 -16.63 0.35 -2.93
N VAL A 37 -16.05 0.18 -1.75
CA VAL A 37 -14.73 -0.48 -1.57
C VAL A 37 -14.77 -1.90 -2.11
N LYS A 38 -15.79 -2.68 -1.74
CA LYS A 38 -15.99 -4.03 -2.26
C LYS A 38 -16.07 -4.07 -3.79
N CYS A 39 -16.76 -3.10 -4.40
CA CYS A 39 -16.86 -3.01 -5.85
C CYS A 39 -15.50 -2.70 -6.50
N ILE A 40 -14.69 -1.84 -5.89
CA ILE A 40 -13.33 -1.52 -6.38
C ILE A 40 -12.44 -2.76 -6.30
N GLU A 41 -12.41 -3.44 -5.15
CA GLU A 41 -11.62 -4.66 -4.92
C GLU A 41 -11.96 -5.75 -5.94
N GLN A 42 -13.26 -6.00 -6.17
CA GLN A 42 -13.74 -6.99 -7.14
C GLN A 42 -13.31 -6.65 -8.57
N ARG A 43 -13.47 -5.39 -9.00
CA ARG A 43 -13.06 -4.97 -10.35
C ARG A 43 -11.56 -5.10 -10.56
N PHE A 44 -10.76 -4.82 -9.52
CA PHE A 44 -9.31 -4.95 -9.59
C PHE A 44 -8.89 -6.41 -9.68
N ALA A 45 -9.49 -7.29 -8.87
CA ALA A 45 -9.30 -8.73 -8.93
C ALA A 45 -9.57 -9.31 -10.33
N GLU A 46 -10.68 -8.92 -10.95
CA GLU A 46 -11.02 -9.29 -12.33
C GLU A 46 -10.00 -8.77 -13.33
N PHE A 47 -9.64 -7.49 -13.23
CA PHE A 47 -8.69 -6.84 -14.15
C PHE A 47 -7.29 -7.46 -14.12
N GLN A 48 -6.83 -7.95 -12.96
CA GLN A 48 -5.53 -8.60 -12.81
C GLN A 48 -5.48 -10.05 -13.31
N GLY A 49 -6.54 -10.53 -13.98
CA GLY A 49 -6.62 -11.90 -14.50
C GLY A 49 -7.44 -12.83 -13.62
N ASN A 50 -8.46 -12.30 -12.93
CA ASN A 50 -9.35 -13.02 -12.01
C ASN A 50 -8.63 -13.65 -10.82
N VAL A 51 -7.83 -12.85 -10.12
CA VAL A 51 -7.25 -13.26 -8.83
C VAL A 51 -8.30 -13.20 -7.72
N ASP A 52 -8.15 -14.01 -6.67
CA ASP A 52 -9.00 -13.87 -5.48
C ASP A 52 -8.71 -12.52 -4.80
N VAL A 53 -9.76 -11.82 -4.38
CA VAL A 53 -9.68 -10.56 -3.62
C VAL A 53 -8.84 -10.72 -2.35
N GLU A 54 -8.82 -11.92 -1.75
CA GLU A 54 -8.02 -12.19 -0.56
C GLU A 54 -6.50 -12.16 -0.81
N HIS A 55 -6.06 -12.35 -2.07
CA HIS A 55 -4.65 -12.21 -2.45
C HIS A 55 -4.24 -10.76 -2.71
N LEU A 56 -5.20 -9.83 -2.79
CA LEU A 56 -4.90 -8.41 -2.95
C LEU A 56 -4.42 -7.82 -1.63
N GLU A 57 -3.46 -6.89 -1.67
CA GLU A 57 -3.21 -6.04 -0.52
C GLU A 57 -4.41 -5.13 -0.24
N ARG A 58 -4.58 -4.71 1.02
CA ARG A 58 -5.63 -3.75 1.39
C ARG A 58 -5.40 -2.42 0.69
N LEU A 59 -6.49 -1.73 0.33
CA LEU A 59 -6.41 -0.40 -0.28
C LEU A 59 -5.70 0.59 0.65
N GLN A 60 -4.54 1.08 0.21
CA GLN A 60 -3.82 2.17 0.85
C GLN A 60 -4.19 3.50 0.18
N VAL A 61 -4.80 4.41 0.93
CA VAL A 61 -5.03 5.78 0.46
C VAL A 61 -3.85 6.63 0.87
N VAL A 62 -3.31 7.38 -0.09
CA VAL A 62 -2.14 8.25 0.12
C VAL A 62 -2.52 9.69 -0.16
N LYS A 63 -2.18 10.59 0.76
CA LYS A 63 -2.40 12.03 0.67
C LYS A 63 -1.06 12.75 0.66
N TYR A 64 -0.92 13.66 -0.31
CA TYR A 64 0.19 14.60 -0.42
C TYR A 64 -0.36 16.01 -0.16
N LEU A 65 0.37 16.77 0.64
CA LEU A 65 0.25 18.23 0.70
C LEU A 65 1.22 18.86 -0.29
N GLU A 66 1.14 20.18 -0.42
CA GLU A 66 2.08 20.95 -1.24
C GLU A 66 3.54 20.63 -0.84
N SER A 67 4.41 20.45 -1.84
CA SER A 67 5.81 20.05 -1.69
C SER A 67 6.09 18.62 -1.18
N GLN A 68 5.05 17.78 -0.95
CA GLN A 68 5.27 16.37 -0.62
C GLN A 68 5.35 15.51 -1.89
N GLU A 69 6.18 14.47 -1.85
CA GLU A 69 6.44 13.60 -2.99
C GLU A 69 6.79 12.16 -2.60
N ALA A 70 6.81 11.29 -3.61
CA ALA A 70 7.35 9.94 -3.53
C ALA A 70 8.33 9.72 -4.70
N CYS A 71 9.64 9.71 -4.41
CA CYS A 71 10.69 9.70 -5.43
C CYS A 71 11.50 8.41 -5.39
N ASN A 72 11.60 7.69 -6.52
CA ASN A 72 12.46 6.51 -6.71
C ASN A 72 12.29 5.40 -5.63
N ILE A 73 11.05 4.96 -5.41
CA ILE A 73 10.71 3.87 -4.48
C ILE A 73 10.33 2.61 -5.26
N LEU A 74 10.88 1.46 -4.88
CA LEU A 74 10.44 0.14 -5.35
C LEU A 74 9.28 -0.37 -4.50
N PHE A 75 8.27 -0.95 -5.15
CA PHE A 75 7.06 -1.49 -4.48
C PHE A 75 7.14 -2.99 -4.16
N TYR A 76 8.23 -3.66 -4.54
CA TYR A 76 8.46 -5.06 -4.21
C TYR A 76 9.41 -5.18 -3.02
N LEU A 77 9.10 -6.09 -2.10
CA LEU A 77 10.00 -6.46 -1.03
C LEU A 77 11.11 -7.36 -1.58
N ASN A 78 12.35 -7.04 -1.26
CA ASN A 78 13.49 -7.82 -1.70
C ASN A 78 13.65 -9.05 -0.77
N ASN A 79 12.88 -10.10 -1.05
CA ASN A 79 12.91 -11.34 -0.26
C ASN A 79 14.17 -12.15 -0.56
N LYS A 80 15.24 -11.95 0.22
CA LYS A 80 16.43 -12.83 0.18
C LYS A 80 16.18 -14.26 0.68
N ASN A 81 14.97 -14.58 1.18
CA ASN A 81 14.64 -15.85 1.83
C ASN A 81 13.63 -16.73 1.06
N LEU A 82 13.36 -16.46 -0.23
CA LEU A 82 12.48 -17.30 -1.06
C LEU A 82 13.24 -18.21 -2.05
N ILE A 83 14.55 -18.33 -1.90
CA ILE A 83 15.38 -19.30 -2.64
C ILE A 83 16.03 -20.23 -1.60
N ASN A 84 15.29 -21.25 -1.17
CA ASN A 84 15.78 -22.53 -0.64
C ASN A 84 14.63 -23.53 -0.68
#